data_AF-A0A8K0IDU1-F1
#
_entry.id   AF-A0A8K0IDU1-F1
#
_cell.length_a   1.000
_cell.length_b   1.000
_cell.length_c   1.000
_cell.angle_alpha   90.00
_cell.angle_beta   90.00
_cell.angle_gamma   90.00
#
_symmetry.space_group_name_H-M   'P 1'
#
loop_
_entity.id
_entity.type
_entity.pdbx_description
1 polymer ?
#
loop_
_entity_poly.entity_id
_entity_poly.type
_entity_poly.pdbx_seq_one_letter_code
_entity_poly.pdbx_strand_id
1 'polypeptide(L)'
;MASGNAVVVFSVSGCCMCHVVKRLLLGLGVGPTVYELDQERGGREIQAVLAQLLSSPSSSSPSPSTTSSAAAQLNAAVPAVFVGGKLLGGVEKVMSCHINGSLVPLLKQAGALWL
;
A
#
# COMPACT_ATOMS: atom_id res chain seq x y z
N MET A 1 12.05 -10.67 20.32
CA MET A 1 12.18 -9.53 19.40
C MET A 1 11.52 -9.92 18.08
N ALA A 2 10.19 -9.82 17.99
CA ALA A 2 9.49 -10.07 16.72
C ALA A 2 9.80 -8.88 15.80
N SER A 3 10.56 -9.10 14.73
CA SER A 3 11.05 -8.05 13.84
C SER A 3 9.88 -7.18 13.36
N GLY A 4 9.87 -5.92 13.82
CA GLY A 4 8.69 -5.07 13.88
C GLY A 4 8.00 -4.93 12.54
N ASN A 5 6.72 -5.27 12.49
CA ASN A 5 5.77 -4.95 11.42
C ASN A 5 6.08 -5.61 10.06
N ALA A 6 5.67 -6.87 9.93
CA ALA A 6 5.76 -7.62 8.67
C ALA A 6 4.94 -6.96 7.52
N VAL A 7 3.94 -6.15 7.83
CA VAL A 7 3.17 -5.36 6.85
C VAL A 7 3.01 -3.93 7.35
N VAL A 8 3.28 -2.98 6.47
CA VAL A 8 3.12 -1.54 6.73
C VAL A 8 2.22 -0.94 5.65
N VAL A 9 1.28 -0.10 6.06
CA VAL A 9 0.33 0.60 5.18
C VAL A 9 0.44 2.09 5.45
N PHE A 10 0.82 2.86 4.44
CA PHE A 10 0.71 4.31 4.46
C PHE A 10 -0.66 4.71 3.93
N SER A 11 -1.37 5.54 4.70
CA SER A 11 -2.76 5.90 4.52
C SER A 11 -2.94 7.41 4.68
N VAL A 12 -4.11 7.90 4.27
CA VAL A 12 -4.61 9.22 4.67
C VAL A 12 -6.05 9.11 5.17
N SER A 13 -6.40 9.96 6.13
CA SER A 13 -7.75 10.07 6.68
C SER A 13 -8.76 10.38 5.58
N GLY A 14 -9.91 9.72 5.61
CA GLY A 14 -10.99 9.94 4.64
C GLY A 14 -10.79 9.28 3.27
N CYS A 15 -9.68 8.56 3.01
CA CYS A 15 -9.50 7.82 1.76
C CYS A 15 -10.27 6.49 1.78
N CYS A 16 -11.25 6.32 0.89
CA CYS A 16 -12.04 5.09 0.78
C CYS A 16 -11.16 3.88 0.44
N MET A 17 -10.19 4.03 -0.45
CA MET A 17 -9.30 2.94 -0.84
C MET A 17 -8.37 2.50 0.29
N CYS A 18 -7.92 3.43 1.13
CA CYS A 18 -7.15 3.09 2.33
C CYS A 18 -7.97 2.20 3.28
N HIS A 19 -9.26 2.51 3.46
CA HIS A 19 -10.16 1.67 4.26
C HIS A 19 -10.33 0.27 3.65
N VAL A 20 -10.46 0.16 2.33
CA VAL A 20 -10.60 -1.15 1.66
C VAL A 20 -9.33 -1.99 1.88
N VAL A 21 -8.14 -1.44 1.67
CA VAL A 21 -6.88 -2.16 1.87
C VAL A 21 -6.67 -2.57 3.32
N LYS A 22 -6.97 -1.69 4.28
CA LYS A 22 -6.91 -2.02 5.71
C LYS A 22 -7.85 -3.18 6.05
N ARG A 23 -9.11 -3.12 5.59
CA ARG A 23 -10.09 -4.19 5.84
C ARG A 23 -9.70 -5.50 5.16
N LEU A 24 -9.14 -5.45 3.95
CA LEU A 24 -8.64 -6.63 3.27
C LEU A 24 -7.56 -7.33 4.11
N LEU A 25 -6.53 -6.60 4.54
CA LEU A 25 -5.43 -7.15 5.33
C LEU A 25 -5.91 -7.69 6.68
N LEU A 26 -6.76 -6.94 7.39
CA LEU A 26 -7.36 -7.39 8.64
C LEU A 26 -8.24 -8.63 8.45
N GLY A 27 -9.02 -8.69 7.38
CA GLY A 27 -9.86 -9.84 7.04
C GLY A 27 -9.07 -11.11 6.71
N LEU A 28 -7.81 -10.96 6.29
CA LEU A 28 -6.86 -12.07 6.10
C LEU A 28 -6.17 -12.51 7.40
N GLY A 29 -6.47 -11.88 8.53
CA GLY A 29 -5.84 -12.16 9.84
C GLY A 29 -4.46 -11.50 10.02
N VAL A 30 -4.10 -10.54 9.16
CA VAL A 30 -2.84 -9.79 9.28
C VAL A 30 -3.03 -8.61 10.22
N GLY A 31 -2.03 -8.31 11.06
CA GLY A 31 -1.95 -7.08 11.84
C GLY A 31 -1.02 -6.05 11.18
N PRO A 32 -1.48 -5.27 10.17
CA PRO A 32 -0.64 -4.26 9.54
C PRO A 32 -0.41 -3.07 10.47
N THR A 33 0.79 -2.49 10.40
CA THR A 33 1.03 -1.17 10.97
C THR A 33 0.57 -0.10 10.00
N VAL A 34 -0.20 0.86 10.48
CA VAL A 34 -0.78 1.92 9.67
C VAL A 34 -0.17 3.26 10.05
N TYR A 35 0.31 4.00 9.05
CA TYR A 35 0.77 5.38 9.20
C TYR A 35 -0.16 6.33 8.44
N GLU A 36 -0.89 7.19 9.16
CA GLU A 36 -1.71 8.24 8.58
C GLU A 36 -0.85 9.47 8.25
N LEU A 37 -0.58 9.70 6.98
CA LEU A 37 0.32 10.75 6.50
C LEU A 37 -0.22 12.16 6.74
N ASP A 38 -1.54 12.34 6.86
CA ASP A 38 -2.14 13.63 7.18
C ASP A 38 -1.98 14.02 8.66
N GLN A 39 -1.68 13.06 9.54
CA GLN A 39 -1.49 13.29 10.98
C GLN A 39 -0.02 13.26 11.39
N GLU A 40 0.86 12.69 10.55
CA GLU A 40 2.29 12.58 10.85
C GLU A 40 3.08 13.86 10.55
N ARG A 41 3.95 14.25 11.49
CA ARG A 41 4.95 15.30 11.28
C ARG A 41 5.94 14.85 10.21
N GLY A 42 5.83 15.42 9.00
CA GLY A 42 6.63 15.04 7.83
C GLY A 42 5.90 14.14 6.83
N GLY A 43 4.61 13.84 7.04
CA GLY A 43 3.84 12.96 6.16
C GLY A 43 3.75 13.44 4.71
N ARG A 44 3.79 14.74 4.45
CA ARG A 44 3.86 15.31 3.10
C ARG A 44 5.14 14.92 2.34
N GLU A 45 6.28 14.90 3.03
CA GLU A 45 7.56 14.50 2.44
C GLU A 45 7.57 13.00 2.14
N ILE A 46 7.08 12.19 3.09
CA ILE A 46 6.90 10.75 2.91
C ILE A 46 5.98 10.48 1.70
N GLN A 47 4.86 11.20 1.61
CA GLN A 47 3.92 11.07 0.49
C GLN A 47 4.56 11.42 -0.85
N ALA A 48 5.40 12.45 -0.90
CA ALA A 48 6.14 12.83 -2.11
C ALA A 48 7.12 11.74 -2.55
N VAL A 49 7.80 11.09 -1.61
CA VAL A 49 8.68 9.95 -1.91
C VAL A 49 7.87 8.73 -2.37
N LEU A 50 6.76 8.43 -1.70
CA LEU A 50 5.86 7.33 -2.10
C LEU A 50 5.31 7.54 -3.51
N ALA A 51 4.92 8.77 -3.86
CA ALA A 51 4.48 9.11 -5.21
C ALA A 51 5.56 8.80 -6.26
N GLN A 52 6.82 9.14 -5.98
CA GLN A 52 7.93 8.86 -6.88
C GLN A 52 8.22 7.35 -7.00
N LEU A 53 8.20 6.62 -5.88
CA LEU A 53 8.41 5.17 -5.88
C LEU A 53 7.32 4.43 -6.67
N LEU A 54 6.07 4.84 -6.51
CA LEU A 54 4.92 4.24 -7.22
C LEU A 54 4.84 4.66 -8.69
N SER A 55 5.41 5.81 -9.03
CA SER A 55 5.52 6.30 -10.42
C SER A 55 6.73 5.74 -11.17
N SER A 56 7.60 4.96 -10.50
CA SER A 56 8.78 4.39 -11.13
C SER A 56 8.41 3.21 -12.08
N PRO A 57 8.81 3.23 -13.36
CA PRO A 57 8.32 2.31 -14.39
C PRO A 57 9.06 0.95 -14.39
N SER A 58 9.13 0.26 -13.25
CA SER A 58 9.88 -1.00 -13.13
C SER A 58 9.05 -2.29 -13.12
N SER A 59 7.76 -2.25 -13.48
CA SER A 59 7.03 -3.48 -13.83
C SER A 59 5.86 -3.22 -14.77
N SER A 60 6.12 -3.39 -16.07
CA SER A 60 5.20 -3.83 -17.12
C SER A 60 3.72 -3.40 -17.00
N SER A 61 3.42 -2.20 -17.49
CA SER A 61 2.39 -1.92 -18.52
C SER A 61 1.86 -0.50 -18.30
N PRO A 62 2.18 0.47 -19.17
CA PRO A 62 1.47 1.74 -19.17
C PRO A 62 0.05 1.49 -19.66
N SER A 63 -0.93 1.44 -18.75
CA SER A 63 -2.32 1.64 -19.15
C SER A 63 -2.60 3.14 -19.19
N PRO A 64 -2.79 3.74 -20.38
CA PRO A 64 -3.18 5.13 -20.51
C PRO A 64 -4.68 5.23 -20.22
N SER A 65 -5.07 5.22 -18.95
CA SER A 65 -6.44 5.57 -18.55
C SER A 65 -6.49 6.22 -17.18
N THR A 66 -5.70 7.27 -16.99
CA THR A 66 -6.05 8.26 -15.97
C THR A 66 -5.88 9.64 -16.57
N THR A 67 -6.99 10.14 -17.10
CA THR A 67 -7.20 11.53 -17.47
C THR A 67 -6.70 12.41 -16.31
N SER A 68 -5.66 13.16 -16.62
CA SER A 68 -5.03 14.18 -15.78
C SER A 68 -6.08 15.12 -15.19
N SER A 69 -6.33 15.00 -13.90
CA SER A 69 -6.85 16.11 -13.09
C SER A 69 -5.86 16.37 -11.96
N ALA A 70 -5.39 17.61 -11.85
CA ALA A 70 -4.43 18.04 -10.83
C ALA A 70 -4.91 17.78 -9.39
N ALA A 71 -6.22 17.54 -9.18
CA ALA A 71 -6.82 17.18 -7.91
C ALA A 71 -6.60 15.69 -7.52
N ALA A 72 -6.53 14.76 -8.48
CA ALA A 72 -6.23 13.35 -8.22
C ALA A 72 -4.76 13.13 -7.82
N GLN A 73 -3.89 14.05 -8.25
CA GLN A 73 -2.44 14.02 -8.01
C GLN A 73 -2.05 14.16 -6.53
N LEU A 74 -2.98 14.63 -5.67
CA LEU A 74 -2.75 14.76 -4.23
C LEU A 74 -3.14 13.52 -3.40
N ASN A 75 -3.81 12.52 -3.99
CA ASN A 75 -4.16 11.25 -3.32
C ASN A 75 -3.54 10.01 -3.99
N ALA A 76 -2.86 10.17 -5.13
CA ALA A 76 -2.38 9.06 -5.96
C ALA A 76 -1.30 8.17 -5.30
N ALA A 77 -0.69 8.61 -4.19
CA ALA A 77 0.37 7.88 -3.51
C ALA A 77 -0.12 6.93 -2.40
N VAL A 78 -1.41 6.94 -2.07
CA VAL A 78 -1.99 6.14 -0.97
C VAL A 78 -3.24 5.37 -1.40
N PRO A 79 -3.48 4.16 -0.87
CA PRO A 79 -2.63 3.46 0.09
C PRO A 79 -1.35 2.94 -0.54
N ALA A 80 -0.21 3.08 0.14
CA ALA A 80 1.03 2.40 -0.23
C ALA A 80 1.31 1.27 0.76
N VAL A 81 1.50 0.06 0.25
CA VAL A 81 1.65 -1.15 1.08
C VAL A 81 3.06 -1.72 0.93
N PHE A 82 3.69 -2.00 2.06
CA PHE A 82 4.95 -2.69 2.16
C PHE A 82 4.75 -4.02 2.89
N VAL A 83 5.41 -5.06 2.41
CA VAL A 83 5.36 -6.40 3.00
C VAL A 83 6.78 -6.95 3.10
N GLY A 84 7.19 -7.37 4.31
CA GLY A 84 8.55 -7.83 4.59
C GLY A 84 9.62 -6.79 4.25
N GLY A 85 9.31 -5.50 4.40
CA GLY A 85 10.20 -4.38 4.05
C GLY A 85 10.27 -4.05 2.54
N LYS A 86 9.53 -4.75 1.67
CA LYS A 86 9.50 -4.50 0.23
C LYS A 86 8.22 -3.79 -0.17
N LEU A 87 8.31 -2.82 -1.09
CA LEU A 87 7.15 -2.14 -1.66
C LEU A 87 6.33 -3.14 -2.49
N LEU A 88 5.12 -3.45 -2.04
CA LEU A 88 4.14 -4.20 -2.82
C LEU A 88 3.53 -3.30 -3.88
N GLY A 89 3.10 -2.10 -3.49
CA GLY A 89 2.59 -1.06 -4.39
C GLY A 89 1.35 -0.34 -3.84
N GLY A 90 0.65 0.32 -4.77
CA GLY A 90 -0.63 1.00 -4.51
C GLY A 90 -1.82 0.04 -4.45
N VAL A 91 -3.03 0.61 -4.37
CA VAL A 91 -4.29 -0.16 -4.33
C VAL A 91 -4.41 -1.17 -5.49
N GLU A 92 -4.06 -0.79 -6.72
CA GLU A 92 -4.20 -1.68 -7.89
C GLU A 92 -3.36 -2.95 -7.74
N LYS A 93 -2.10 -2.82 -7.31
CA LYS A 93 -1.20 -3.97 -7.16
C LYS A 93 -1.62 -4.86 -6.00
N VAL A 94 -2.11 -4.28 -4.91
CA VAL A 94 -2.69 -5.02 -3.78
C VAL A 94 -3.91 -5.84 -4.23
N MET A 95 -4.83 -5.21 -4.97
CA MET A 95 -6.03 -5.88 -5.48
C MET A 95 -5.68 -6.98 -6.48
N SER A 96 -4.78 -6.71 -7.43
CA SER A 96 -4.29 -7.73 -8.37
C SER A 96 -3.67 -8.92 -7.63
N CYS A 97 -2.82 -8.68 -6.64
CA CYS A 97 -2.26 -9.78 -5.82
C CYS A 97 -3.34 -10.57 -5.07
N HIS A 98 -4.38 -9.91 -4.56
CA HIS A 98 -5.49 -10.58 -3.90
C HIS A 98 -6.28 -11.45 -4.88
N ILE A 99 -6.65 -10.89 -6.02
CA ILE A 99 -7.45 -11.56 -7.06
C ILE A 99 -6.70 -12.74 -7.67
N ASN A 100 -5.40 -12.59 -7.93
CA ASN A 100 -4.55 -13.67 -8.45
C ASN A 100 -4.10 -14.68 -7.38
N GLY A 101 -4.52 -14.52 -6.12
CA GLY A 101 -4.17 -15.44 -5.03
C GLY A 101 -2.72 -15.37 -4.56
N SER A 102 -1.92 -14.42 -5.05
CA SER A 102 -0.50 -14.27 -4.69
C SER A 102 -0.26 -13.47 -3.41
N LEU A 103 -1.29 -12.79 -2.88
CA LEU A 103 -1.16 -11.99 -1.67
C LEU A 103 -0.90 -12.84 -0.42
N VAL A 104 -1.65 -13.92 -0.22
CA VAL A 104 -1.51 -14.82 0.93
C VAL A 104 -0.11 -15.46 1.03
N PRO A 105 0.46 -16.08 -0.03
CA PRO A 105 1.81 -16.65 0.06
C PRO A 105 2.87 -15.59 0.34
N LEU A 106 2.71 -14.37 -0.21
CA LEU A 106 3.60 -13.25 0.06
C LEU A 106 3.57 -12.84 1.55
N LEU A 107 2.37 -12.75 2.14
CA LEU A 107 2.19 -12.47 3.56
C LEU A 107 2.77 -13.56 4.46
N LYS A 108 2.60 -14.84 4.11
CA LYS A 108 3.21 -15.97 4.83
C LYS A 108 4.74 -15.91 4.79
N GLN A 109 5.32 -15.66 3.62
CA GLN A 109 6.77 -15.54 3.46
C GLN A 109 7.35 -14.38 4.28
N ALA A 110 6.60 -13.29 4.43
CA ALA A 110 6.99 -12.15 5.26
C ALA A 110 6.78 -12.39 6.77
N GLY A 111 6.23 -13.53 7.19
CA GLY A 111 5.89 -13.81 8.58
C GLY A 111 4.73 -12.97 9.11
N ALA A 112 3.91 -12.40 8.21
CA ALA A 112 2.75 -11.58 8.55
C ALA A 112 1.50 -12.41 8.86
N LEU A 113 1.51 -13.69 8.49
CA LEU A 113 0.39 -14.62 8.63
C LEU A 113 0.92 -15.98 9.08
N TRP A 114 0.48 -16.43 10.25
CA TRP A 114 0.82 -17.74 10.84
C TRP A 114 -0.46 -18.58 10.87
N LEU A 115 -0.71 -19.34 9.80
CA LEU A 115 -1.72 -20.40 9.73
C LEU A 115 -1.00 -21.74 9.60
#